data_AF-F8H6R2-F1
#
_entry.id   AF-F8H6R2-F1
#
_cell.length_a   1.000
_cell.length_b   1.000
_cell.length_c   1.000
_cell.angle_alpha   90.00
_cell.angle_beta   90.00
_cell.angle_gamma   90.00
#
_symmetry.space_group_name_H-M   'P 1'
#
loop_
_entity.id
_entity.type
_entity.pdbx_description
1 polymer ?
#
loop_
_entity_poly.entity_id
_entity_poly.type
_entity_poly.pdbx_seq_one_letter_code
_entity_poly.pdbx_strand_id
1 'polypeptide(L)'
;MNYSGAIVPPNTAMRTFLTAFCLLLSVAASAAPAPYYRWQSIVDGTVICRQTSPGEGWQRLDDQPFRDLNCSMPAARVDRPSGVPGFRPQPGR
;
A
#
# COMPACT_ATOMS: atom_id res chain seq x y z
N MET A 1 -57.10 3.74 -2.87
CA MET A 1 -55.79 3.06 -2.93
C MET A 1 -54.87 3.74 -1.95
N ASN A 2 -54.79 3.25 -0.71
CA ASN A 2 -53.93 3.82 0.33
C ASN A 2 -52.66 2.96 0.42
N TYR A 3 -51.53 3.53 0.00
CA TYR A 3 -50.21 2.97 0.31
C TYR A 3 -49.90 3.30 1.77
N SER A 4 -50.24 2.39 2.68
CA SER A 4 -49.75 2.43 4.06
C SER A 4 -48.24 2.21 4.05
N GLY A 5 -47.48 3.29 4.14
CA GLY A 5 -46.05 3.25 4.42
C GLY A 5 -45.82 2.61 5.79
N ALA A 6 -45.28 1.40 5.82
CA ALA A 6 -44.82 0.78 7.03
C ALA A 6 -43.63 1.59 7.58
N ILE A 7 -43.85 2.32 8.68
CA ILE A 7 -42.78 2.93 9.46
C ILE A 7 -42.09 1.77 10.20
N VAL A 8 -40.99 1.28 9.63
CA VAL A 8 -40.12 0.28 10.29
C VAL A 8 -39.50 0.96 11.51
N PRO A 9 -39.70 0.48 12.75
CA PRO A 9 -39.08 1.08 13.92
C PRO A 9 -37.55 0.95 13.79
N PRO A 10 -36.77 2.00 14.06
CA PRO A 10 -35.33 1.88 14.02
C PRO A 10 -34.90 0.91 15.12
N ASN A 11 -34.36 -0.26 14.74
CA ASN A 11 -33.65 -1.11 15.68
C ASN A 11 -32.34 -0.41 16.05
N THR A 12 -32.41 0.55 16.98
CA THR A 12 -31.30 1.38 17.42
C THR A 12 -30.12 0.51 17.85
N ALA A 13 -30.39 -0.62 18.50
CA ALA A 13 -29.40 -1.64 18.85
C ALA A 13 -28.71 -2.25 17.61
N MET A 14 -29.46 -2.68 16.60
CA MET A 14 -28.89 -3.20 15.34
C MET A 14 -28.00 -2.15 14.66
N ARG A 15 -28.42 -0.88 14.66
CA ARG A 15 -27.65 0.22 14.08
C ARG A 15 -26.35 0.47 14.84
N THR A 16 -26.39 0.51 16.18
CA THR A 16 -25.17 0.66 16.99
C THR A 16 -24.23 -0.53 16.82
N PHE A 17 -24.75 -1.76 16.76
CA PHE A 17 -23.93 -2.95 16.51
C PHE A 17 -23.23 -2.89 15.15
N LEU A 18 -23.95 -2.56 14.07
CA LEU A 18 -23.36 -2.44 12.73
C LEU A 18 -22.29 -1.34 12.68
N THR A 19 -22.54 -0.17 13.28
CA THR A 19 -21.55 0.91 13.31
C THR A 19 -20.31 0.54 14.12
N ALA A 20 -20.48 -0.09 15.28
CA ALA A 20 -19.36 -0.55 16.10
C ALA A 20 -18.53 -1.60 15.37
N PHE A 21 -19.19 -2.54 14.68
CA PHE A 21 -18.54 -3.57 13.88
C PHE A 21 -17.72 -2.99 12.72
N CYS A 22 -18.27 -2.03 11.96
CA CYS A 22 -17.54 -1.35 10.88
C CYS A 22 -16.32 -0.57 11.38
N LEU A 23 -16.42 0.08 12.54
CA LEU A 23 -15.30 0.80 13.15
C LEU A 23 -14.19 -0.15 13.60
N LEU A 24 -14.55 -1.29 14.21
CA LEU A 24 -13.59 -2.32 14.59
C LEU A 24 -12.82 -2.88 13.39
N LEU A 25 -13.49 -3.11 12.27
CA LEU A 25 -12.85 -3.57 11.03
C LEU A 25 -11.85 -2.56 10.45
N SER A 26 -12.12 -1.27 10.61
CA SER A 26 -11.27 -0.19 10.07
C SER A 26 -9.93 -0.10 10.81
N VAL A 27 -9.92 -0.36 12.12
CA VAL A 27 -8.69 -0.36 12.95
C VAL A 27 -7.78 -1.55 12.62
N ALA A 28 -8.36 -2.67 12.17
CA ALA A 28 -7.59 -3.86 11.79
C ALA A 28 -6.88 -3.73 10.43
N ALA A 29 -7.10 -2.65 9.67
CA ALA A 29 -6.50 -2.47 8.36
C ALA A 29 -5.05 -1.97 8.48
N SER A 30 -4.08 -2.89 8.37
CA SER A 30 -2.67 -2.54 8.22
C SER A 30 -2.32 -2.34 6.74
N ALA A 31 -2.09 -1.10 6.31
CA ALA A 31 -1.60 -0.80 4.97
C ALA A 31 -0.06 -0.81 4.96
N ALA A 32 0.54 -1.75 4.21
CA ALA A 32 1.96 -1.65 3.90
C ALA A 32 2.23 -0.45 2.98
N PRO A 33 3.41 0.20 3.06
CA PRO A 33 3.79 1.24 2.11
C PRO A 33 3.74 0.70 0.68
N ALA A 34 3.04 1.38 -0.22
CA ALA A 34 2.90 0.91 -1.60
C ALA A 34 4.25 1.04 -2.35
N PRO A 35 4.83 -0.07 -2.83
CA PRO A 35 6.12 -0.02 -3.51
C PRO A 35 6.00 0.54 -4.92
N TYR A 36 6.98 1.33 -5.33
CA TYR A 36 7.15 1.84 -6.68
C TYR A 36 8.20 1.04 -7.45
N TYR A 37 8.02 0.91 -8.76
CA TYR A 37 8.93 0.20 -9.65
C TYR A 37 9.28 1.05 -10.87
N ARG A 38 10.45 0.78 -11.44
CA ARG A 38 10.86 1.33 -12.73
C ARG A 38 10.25 0.51 -13.86
N TRP A 39 9.50 1.19 -14.71
CA TRP A 39 8.90 0.63 -15.92
C TRP A 39 9.59 1.23 -17.13
N GLN A 40 10.02 0.38 -18.05
CA GLN A 40 10.57 0.77 -19.34
C GLN A 40 9.56 0.44 -20.42
N SER A 41 9.31 1.42 -21.29
CA SER A 41 8.53 1.20 -22.50
C SER A 41 9.36 0.41 -23.50
N ILE A 42 8.75 -0.63 -24.06
CA ILE A 42 9.34 -1.51 -25.06
C ILE A 42 9.41 -0.81 -26.43
N VAL A 43 8.58 0.22 -26.64
CA VAL A 43 8.45 0.93 -27.92
C VAL A 43 9.57 1.97 -28.13
N ASP A 44 9.86 2.76 -27.11
CA ASP A 44 10.77 3.92 -27.18
C ASP A 44 11.88 3.89 -26.12
N GLY A 45 11.86 2.91 -25.20
CA GLY A 45 12.87 2.78 -24.15
C GLY A 45 12.70 3.75 -22.97
N THR A 46 11.65 4.57 -22.98
CA THR A 46 11.38 5.56 -21.93
C THR A 46 11.20 4.89 -20.58
N VAL A 47 11.83 5.42 -19.54
CA VAL A 47 11.76 4.89 -18.17
C VAL A 47 10.91 5.80 -17.29
N ILE A 48 9.93 5.22 -16.61
CA ILE A 48 9.08 5.92 -15.65
C ILE A 48 8.98 5.16 -14.33
N CYS A 49 8.62 5.87 -13.25
CA CYS A 49 8.43 5.28 -11.93
C CYS A 49 6.93 5.21 -11.58
N ARG A 50 6.39 4.02 -11.36
CA ARG A 50 4.97 3.80 -10.96
C ARG A 50 4.82 2.53 -10.11
N GLN A 51 3.79 2.52 -9.27
CA GLN A 51 3.42 1.35 -8.45
C GLN A 51 2.95 0.17 -9.30
N THR A 52 2.19 0.45 -10.36
CA THR A 52 1.58 -0.55 -11.25
C THR A 52 2.04 -0.34 -12.69
N SER A 53 1.94 -1.40 -13.50
CA SER A 53 2.24 -1.33 -14.93
C SER A 53 1.38 -0.26 -15.61
N PRO A 54 1.96 0.60 -16.48
CA PRO A 54 1.20 1.55 -17.27
C PRO A 54 0.27 0.91 -18.31
N GLY A 55 0.55 -0.33 -18.71
CA GLY A 55 -0.23 -1.07 -19.70
C GLY A 55 0.64 -1.98 -20.57
N GLU A 56 0.06 -2.42 -21.69
CA GLU A 56 0.78 -3.16 -22.73
C GLU A 56 1.97 -2.37 -23.25
N GLY A 57 3.07 -3.07 -23.58
CA GLY A 57 4.29 -2.43 -24.05
C GLY A 57 5.17 -1.84 -22.94
N TRP A 58 4.89 -2.12 -21.66
CA TRP A 58 5.75 -1.75 -20.54
C TRP A 58 6.30 -2.97 -19.83
N GLN A 59 7.60 -2.94 -19.58
CA GLN A 59 8.34 -3.98 -18.86
C GLN A 59 8.91 -3.41 -17.57
N ARG A 60 8.87 -4.20 -16.49
CA ARG A 60 9.58 -3.85 -15.26
C ARG A 60 11.09 -4.01 -15.49
N LEU A 61 11.86 -2.95 -15.20
CA LEU A 61 13.32 -2.95 -15.37
C LEU A 61 14.04 -3.81 -14.33
N ASP A 62 13.63 -3.68 -13.07
CA ASP A 62 14.23 -4.37 -11.94
C ASP A 62 13.16 -4.78 -10.93
N ASP A 63 13.43 -5.84 -10.19
CA ASP A 63 12.56 -6.28 -9.10
C ASP A 63 12.71 -5.46 -7.82
N GLN A 64 13.56 -4.44 -7.83
CA GLN A 64 13.81 -3.55 -6.69
C GLN A 64 12.60 -2.63 -6.42
N PRO A 65 11.97 -2.72 -5.25
CA PRO A 65 10.94 -1.77 -4.84
C PRO A 65 11.57 -0.47 -4.34
N PHE A 66 10.91 0.65 -4.65
CA PHE A 66 11.23 2.00 -4.18
C PHE A 66 10.11 2.54 -3.31
N ARG A 67 10.45 3.48 -2.41
CA ARG A 67 9.48 4.10 -1.49
C ARG A 67 9.02 5.49 -1.92
N ASP A 68 9.59 6.02 -2.99
CA ASP A 68 9.35 7.38 -3.49
C ASP A 68 8.89 7.38 -4.95
N LEU A 69 8.19 8.47 -5.32
CA LEU A 69 7.60 8.68 -6.64
C LEU A 69 8.64 8.73 -7.77
N ASN A 70 9.90 9.03 -7.45
CA ASN A 70 10.97 9.20 -8.42
C ASN A 70 11.90 7.97 -8.49
N CYS A 71 11.58 6.89 -7.77
CA CYS A 71 12.39 5.68 -7.70
C CYS A 71 13.87 5.98 -7.35
N SER A 72 14.09 6.89 -6.40
CA SER A 72 15.43 7.34 -5.96
C SER A 72 15.87 6.64 -4.67
N MET A 73 14.93 6.16 -3.85
CA MET A 73 15.17 5.55 -2.55
C MET A 73 14.63 4.11 -2.51
N PRO A 74 15.48 3.09 -2.32
CA PRO A 74 15.03 1.71 -2.21
C PRO A 74 14.11 1.52 -1.00
N ALA A 75 13.08 0.68 -1.15
CA ALA A 75 12.10 0.41 -0.09
C ALA A 75 12.70 -0.47 1.01
N ALA A 76 13.56 -1.43 0.65
CA ALA A 76 14.36 -2.14 1.63
C ALA A 76 15.43 -1.19 2.21
N ARG A 77 15.56 -1.16 3.55
CA ARG A 77 16.81 -0.73 4.16
C ARG A 77 17.85 -1.71 3.64
N VAL A 78 18.83 -1.24 2.87
CA VAL A 78 20.00 -2.04 2.52
C VAL A 78 20.56 -2.55 3.84
N ASP A 79 20.39 -3.85 4.12
CA ASP A 79 21.02 -4.45 5.28
C ASP A 79 22.49 -4.13 5.18
N ARG A 80 23.01 -3.48 6.22
CA ARG A 80 24.38 -2.99 6.24
C ARG A 80 25.28 -4.18 5.92
N PRO A 81 26.15 -4.09 4.89
CA PRO A 81 26.98 -5.22 4.53
C PRO A 81 27.74 -5.70 5.77
N SER A 82 27.55 -6.97 6.13
CA SER A 82 28.18 -7.60 7.31
C SER A 82 29.71 -7.58 7.24
N GLY A 83 30.27 -7.21 6.09
CA GLY A 83 31.70 -7.18 5.80
C GLY A 83 32.39 -5.83 5.87
N VAL A 84 31.77 -4.75 6.39
CA VAL A 84 32.50 -3.48 6.61
C VAL A 84 33.34 -3.62 7.89
N PRO A 85 34.68 -3.71 7.80
CA PRO A 85 35.52 -3.80 9.00
C PRO A 85 35.35 -2.53 9.83
N GLY A 86 35.11 -2.67 11.14
CA GLY A 86 35.09 -1.55 12.08
C GLY A 86 33.71 -0.99 12.44
N PHE A 87 32.62 -1.44 11.81
CA PHE A 87 31.29 -0.98 12.21
C PHE A 87 30.74 -1.86 13.35
N ARG A 88 30.85 -1.38 14.58
CA ARG A 88 30.22 -2.02 15.75
C ARG A 88 28.71 -1.70 15.78
N PRO A 89 27.82 -2.71 15.87
CA PRO A 89 26.41 -2.46 16.15
C PRO A 89 26.30 -1.72 17.49
N GLN A 90 25.54 -0.61 17.51
CA GLN A 90 25.15 0.04 18.77
C GLN A 90 24.22 -0.93 19.51
N PRO A 91 24.46 -1.23 20.80
CA PRO A 91 23.51 -1.99 21.61
C PRO A 91 22.17 -1.25 21.60
N GLY A 92 21.12 -1.94 21.16
CA GLY A 92 19.76 -1.41 21.17
C GLY A 92 19.35 -1.03 22.58
N ARG A 93 18.63 0.09 22.69
CA ARG A 93 18.01 0.58 23.93
C ARG A 93 16.85 -0.29 24.35
#